data_AF-A0A259TXE5-F1
#
_entry.id   AF-A0A259TXE5-F1
#
_cell.length_a   1.000
_cell.length_b   1.000
_cell.length_c   1.000
_cell.angle_alpha   90.00
_cell.angle_beta   90.00
_cell.angle_gamma   90.00
#
_symmetry.space_group_name_H-M   'P 1'
#
loop_
_entity.id
_entity.type
_entity.pdbx_description
1 polymer ?
#
loop_
_entity_poly.entity_id
_entity_poly.type
_entity_poly.pdbx_seq_one_letter_code
_entity_poly.pdbx_strand_id
1 'polypeptide(L)'
;MRALLLLVLLASGAAAQEAPCDGEALLLERAPTLHQMLRDPAWVEVILSSPVEEYQGDVREAASLMGEYACHYVGAVATDDNDPYLLLFVREQLVALLSEPVGIWSAALEWESFAGTEGPAMRAAFAREVEALGFRPVYAEGTLVALSYGALEFGADRGVAHDLALYVDVQEALGRLTPSDLDVGDLRAEADVLGRAEQLLTRYPSSAFGERVRSPFARALTLLASLHPVAGAETWQVGVGGANGLPFGGDREALVYFLTTYPESKYVAVFERLLASPPLAIPQGGLDMIVVGSSGSSEGATALSQSMLDAGIDVVGPVQLVSQEWGVAFRYYPADDPRLVEAEARARDLGLTPSRERVDAGRLNHIDWR
;
A
#
# COMPACT_ATOMS: atom_id res chain seq x y z
N MET A 1 4.36 -13.86 25.41
CA MET A 1 5.00 -14.61 24.30
C MET A 1 5.90 -13.73 23.42
N ARG A 2 5.53 -12.48 23.09
CA ARG A 2 6.40 -11.54 22.32
C ARG A 2 7.76 -11.22 22.96
N ALA A 3 7.88 -11.23 24.29
CA ALA A 3 9.12 -10.90 24.99
C ALA A 3 10.15 -12.06 25.05
N LEU A 4 9.75 -13.31 24.77
CA LEU A 4 10.64 -14.46 24.91
C LEU A 4 11.39 -14.80 23.60
N LEU A 5 10.86 -14.42 22.44
CA LEU A 5 11.55 -14.57 21.14
C LEU A 5 12.59 -13.46 20.89
N LEU A 6 12.33 -12.23 21.34
CA LEU A 6 13.28 -11.12 21.23
C LEU A 6 14.60 -11.40 21.98
N LEU A 7 14.53 -12.19 23.07
CA LEU A 7 15.68 -12.55 23.89
C LEU A 7 16.57 -13.63 23.28
N VAL A 8 16.09 -14.36 22.27
CA VAL A 8 16.92 -15.35 21.54
C VAL A 8 17.73 -14.68 20.42
N LEU A 9 17.24 -13.57 19.85
CA LEU A 9 17.92 -12.82 18.78
C LEU A 9 18.90 -11.76 19.31
N LEU A 10 18.69 -11.21 20.52
CA LEU A 10 19.58 -10.19 21.09
C LEU A 10 20.85 -10.75 21.74
N ALA A 11 20.95 -12.07 21.96
CA ALA A 11 22.14 -12.71 22.49
C ALA A 11 23.24 -12.96 21.42
N SER A 12 22.95 -12.70 20.14
CA SER A 12 23.84 -12.99 19.00
C SER A 12 24.51 -11.75 18.37
N GLY A 13 24.26 -10.54 18.87
CA GLY A 13 24.78 -9.30 18.28
C GLY A 13 26.31 -9.15 18.23
N ALA A 14 27.07 -9.96 18.98
CA ALA A 14 28.53 -10.05 18.89
C ALA A 14 29.04 -11.37 18.29
N ALA A 15 28.13 -12.30 17.94
CA ALA A 15 28.44 -13.62 17.37
C ALA A 15 27.91 -13.79 15.93
N ALA A 16 27.14 -12.81 15.40
CA ALA A 16 26.59 -12.84 14.05
C ALA A 16 27.63 -12.65 12.92
N GLN A 17 28.93 -12.51 13.24
CA GLN A 17 30.00 -12.47 12.24
C GLN A 17 30.54 -13.85 11.85
N GLU A 18 30.13 -14.95 12.49
CA GLU A 18 30.77 -16.26 12.26
C GLU A 18 29.83 -17.48 12.16
N ALA A 19 28.52 -17.30 11.95
CA ALA A 19 27.68 -18.41 11.52
C ALA A 19 27.64 -18.45 9.98
N PRO A 20 28.47 -19.26 9.29
CA PRO A 20 28.34 -19.44 7.86
C PRO A 20 26.93 -19.96 7.57
N CYS A 21 26.20 -19.29 6.68
CA CYS A 21 24.99 -19.88 6.15
C CYS A 21 25.39 -21.22 5.50
N ASP A 22 24.74 -22.33 5.85
CA ASP A 22 24.86 -23.57 5.06
C ASP A 22 24.43 -23.35 3.59
N GLY A 23 23.69 -22.27 3.33
CA GLY A 23 23.31 -21.78 1.99
C GLY A 23 24.20 -20.68 1.41
N GLU A 24 25.37 -20.36 1.98
CA GLU A 24 26.22 -19.25 1.49
C GLU A 24 26.67 -19.46 0.04
N ALA A 25 27.04 -20.69 -0.32
CA ALA A 25 27.38 -21.04 -1.71
C ALA A 25 26.18 -20.84 -2.65
N LEU A 26 24.98 -21.15 -2.18
CA LEU A 26 23.73 -21.02 -2.93
C LEU A 26 23.32 -19.54 -3.08
N LEU A 27 23.56 -18.73 -2.05
CA LEU A 27 23.37 -17.29 -2.09
C LEU A 27 24.35 -16.62 -3.05
N LEU A 28 25.63 -17.00 -3.00
CA LEU A 28 26.65 -16.54 -3.94
C LEU A 28 26.31 -16.91 -5.39
N GLU A 29 25.70 -18.09 -5.60
CA GLU A 29 25.26 -18.53 -6.94
C GLU A 29 24.03 -17.75 -7.44
N ARG A 30 23.03 -17.52 -6.57
CA ARG A 30 21.71 -17.00 -6.99
C ARG A 30 21.53 -15.49 -6.82
N ALA A 31 22.23 -14.88 -5.87
CA ALA A 31 22.20 -13.45 -5.61
C ALA A 31 23.62 -12.92 -5.32
N PRO A 32 24.55 -13.02 -6.31
CA PRO A 32 25.95 -12.65 -6.12
C PRO A 32 26.12 -11.16 -5.78
N THR A 33 25.29 -10.27 -6.35
CA THR A 33 25.35 -8.84 -6.07
C THR A 33 24.95 -8.58 -4.63
N LEU A 34 23.83 -9.14 -4.16
CA LEU A 34 23.39 -9.03 -2.77
C LEU A 34 24.42 -9.65 -1.81
N HIS A 35 24.98 -10.81 -2.16
CA HIS A 35 26.04 -11.44 -1.36
C HIS A 35 27.27 -10.53 -1.23
N GLN A 36 27.71 -9.92 -2.34
CA GLN A 36 28.82 -8.97 -2.34
C GLN A 36 28.50 -7.73 -1.48
N MET A 37 27.28 -7.21 -1.59
CA MET A 37 26.80 -6.06 -0.81
C MET A 37 26.77 -6.34 0.69
N LEU A 38 26.28 -7.51 1.09
CA LEU A 38 26.21 -7.91 2.51
C LEU A 38 27.60 -8.18 3.11
N ARG A 39 28.59 -8.50 2.29
CA ARG A 39 29.97 -8.76 2.72
C ARG A 39 30.87 -7.54 2.70
N ASP A 40 30.57 -6.55 1.88
CA ASP A 40 31.39 -5.34 1.77
C ASP A 40 31.06 -4.37 2.92
N PRO A 41 31.98 -4.14 3.86
CA PRO A 41 31.77 -3.18 4.94
C PRO A 41 31.57 -1.76 4.41
N ALA A 42 32.10 -1.43 3.22
CA ALA A 42 31.91 -0.13 2.59
C ALA A 42 30.46 0.09 2.14
N TRP A 43 29.72 -0.97 1.81
CA TRP A 43 28.29 -0.90 1.53
C TRP A 43 27.51 -0.55 2.78
N VAL A 44 27.81 -1.24 3.89
CA VAL A 44 27.24 -0.93 5.19
C VAL A 44 27.64 0.49 5.59
N GLU A 45 28.89 0.91 5.45
CA GLU A 45 29.33 2.29 5.77
C GLU A 45 28.67 3.37 4.91
N VAL A 46 28.33 3.11 3.65
CA VAL A 46 27.61 4.10 2.83
C VAL A 46 26.11 4.10 3.13
N ILE A 47 25.49 2.94 3.41
CA ILE A 47 24.14 2.91 4.01
C ILE A 47 24.12 3.64 5.36
N LEU A 48 25.20 3.51 6.15
CA LEU A 48 25.41 4.16 7.45
C LEU A 48 25.93 5.61 7.36
N SER A 49 26.27 6.10 6.16
CA SER A 49 26.75 7.48 5.93
C SER A 49 25.62 8.51 5.95
N SER A 50 24.38 8.03 6.16
CA SER A 50 23.24 8.86 6.55
C SER A 50 23.68 9.79 7.68
N PRO A 51 23.53 11.13 7.54
CA PRO A 51 24.02 12.11 8.51
C PRO A 51 23.30 12.05 9.87
N VAL A 52 22.45 11.05 10.07
CA VAL A 52 21.64 10.84 11.26
C VAL A 52 22.12 9.56 11.96
N GLU A 53 23.01 9.71 12.94
CA GLU A 53 23.57 8.61 13.76
C GLU A 53 22.49 7.67 14.34
N GLU A 54 21.25 8.16 14.51
CA GLU A 54 20.11 7.43 15.05
C GLU A 54 19.75 6.17 14.24
N TYR A 55 19.95 6.17 12.92
CA TYR A 55 19.52 5.05 12.05
C TYR A 55 20.60 3.98 11.82
N GLN A 56 21.80 4.15 12.39
CA GLN A 56 22.90 3.22 12.16
C GLN A 56 22.64 1.82 12.75
N GLY A 57 21.84 1.72 13.81
CA GLY A 57 21.41 0.45 14.39
C GLY A 57 20.48 -0.31 13.44
N ASP A 58 19.42 0.37 12.98
CA ASP A 58 18.37 -0.20 12.14
C ASP A 58 18.91 -0.69 10.79
N VAL A 59 19.86 0.04 10.20
CA VAL A 59 20.57 -0.36 8.97
C VAL A 59 21.29 -1.69 9.14
N ARG A 60 22.05 -1.87 10.24
CA ARG A 60 22.80 -3.11 10.49
C ARG A 60 21.86 -4.27 10.76
N GLU A 61 20.79 -4.03 11.50
CA GLU A 61 19.74 -5.02 11.76
C GLU A 61 19.08 -5.45 10.44
N ALA A 62 18.69 -4.50 9.60
CA ALA A 62 18.09 -4.79 8.30
C ALA A 62 19.04 -5.56 7.35
N ALA A 63 20.33 -5.21 7.32
CA ALA A 63 21.32 -5.95 6.54
C ALA A 63 21.49 -7.40 7.06
N SER A 64 21.55 -7.59 8.37
CA SER A 64 21.59 -8.92 9.00
C SER A 64 20.36 -9.75 8.65
N LEU A 65 19.17 -9.18 8.82
CA LEU A 65 17.90 -9.84 8.50
C LEU A 65 17.77 -10.17 7.01
N MET A 66 18.29 -9.30 6.12
CA MET A 66 18.28 -9.54 4.68
C MET A 66 19.18 -10.73 4.32
N GLY A 67 20.34 -10.84 4.97
CA GLY A 67 21.21 -12.01 4.84
C GLY A 67 20.53 -13.29 5.30
N GLU A 68 19.92 -13.29 6.50
CA GLU A 68 19.16 -14.42 7.04
C GLU A 68 18.00 -14.81 6.11
N TYR A 69 17.20 -13.85 5.67
CA TYR A 69 16.10 -14.08 4.75
C TYR A 69 16.57 -14.67 3.44
N ALA A 70 17.62 -14.10 2.83
CA ALA A 70 18.13 -14.60 1.56
C ALA A 70 18.66 -16.04 1.72
N CYS A 71 19.35 -16.36 2.82
CA CYS A 71 19.78 -17.73 3.11
C CYS A 71 18.59 -18.69 3.26
N HIS A 72 17.55 -18.31 4.03
CA HIS A 72 16.36 -19.13 4.23
C HIS A 72 15.51 -19.27 2.97
N TYR A 73 15.33 -18.20 2.20
CA TYR A 73 14.52 -18.19 0.99
C TYR A 73 15.21 -18.94 -0.16
N VAL A 74 16.50 -18.71 -0.40
CA VAL A 74 17.24 -19.43 -1.45
C VAL A 74 17.32 -20.92 -1.12
N GLY A 75 17.57 -21.26 0.15
CA GLY A 75 17.44 -22.62 0.65
C GLY A 75 16.02 -23.15 0.47
N ALA A 76 15.00 -22.38 0.82
CA ALA A 76 13.60 -22.76 0.67
C ALA A 76 13.22 -23.00 -0.77
N VAL A 77 13.67 -22.22 -1.75
CA VAL A 77 13.35 -22.47 -3.16
C VAL A 77 14.09 -23.71 -3.66
N ALA A 78 15.26 -24.02 -3.09
CA ALA A 78 16.05 -25.19 -3.48
C ALA A 78 15.63 -26.50 -2.81
N THR A 79 14.95 -26.46 -1.66
CA THR A 79 14.53 -27.64 -0.89
C THR A 79 13.02 -27.64 -0.63
N ASP A 80 12.40 -28.81 -0.53
CA ASP A 80 10.96 -28.93 -0.25
C ASP A 80 10.58 -28.81 1.24
N ASP A 81 11.55 -28.53 2.12
CA ASP A 81 11.43 -28.70 3.59
C ASP A 81 11.15 -27.41 4.39
N ASN A 82 10.89 -26.27 3.75
CA ASN A 82 10.79 -24.99 4.47
C ASN A 82 9.34 -24.51 4.75
N ASP A 83 9.16 -23.91 5.93
CA ASP A 83 7.89 -23.36 6.42
C ASP A 83 7.56 -22.01 5.72
N PRO A 84 6.52 -21.96 4.85
CA PRO A 84 6.17 -20.74 4.12
C PRO A 84 5.70 -19.61 5.04
N TYR A 85 5.23 -19.91 6.26
CA TYR A 85 4.84 -18.89 7.23
C TYR A 85 6.06 -18.20 7.83
N LEU A 86 7.16 -18.92 8.05
CA LEU A 86 8.42 -18.33 8.53
C LEU A 86 9.00 -17.38 7.48
N LEU A 87 9.04 -17.81 6.21
CA LEU A 87 9.49 -16.95 5.11
C LEU A 87 8.69 -15.66 5.03
N LEU A 88 7.36 -15.79 5.05
CA LEU A 88 6.46 -14.65 5.02
C LEU A 88 6.69 -13.71 6.22
N PHE A 89 6.83 -14.26 7.43
CA PHE A 89 7.07 -13.47 8.63
C PHE A 89 8.37 -12.67 8.55
N VAL A 90 9.48 -13.30 8.15
CA VAL A 90 10.79 -12.61 8.03
C VAL A 90 10.73 -11.53 6.94
N ARG A 91 10.06 -11.82 5.81
CA ARG A 91 9.84 -10.84 4.73
C ARG A 91 9.08 -9.60 5.20
N GLU A 92 8.00 -9.79 5.95
CA GLU A 92 7.20 -8.68 6.49
C GLU A 92 8.01 -7.81 7.46
N GLN A 93 8.84 -8.42 8.31
CA GLN A 93 9.74 -7.67 9.20
C GLN A 93 10.73 -6.83 8.40
N LEU A 94 11.31 -7.41 7.34
CA LEU A 94 12.21 -6.69 6.44
C LEU A 94 11.52 -5.53 5.74
N VAL A 95 10.32 -5.72 5.20
CA VAL A 95 9.56 -4.61 4.59
C VAL A 95 9.24 -3.54 5.63
N ALA A 96 8.78 -3.91 6.83
CA ALA A 96 8.46 -2.96 7.89
C ALA A 96 9.68 -2.11 8.27
N LEU A 97 10.81 -2.76 8.60
CA LEU A 97 12.07 -2.08 8.94
C LEU A 97 12.59 -1.16 7.82
N LEU A 98 12.34 -1.53 6.56
CA LEU A 98 12.84 -0.80 5.40
C LEU A 98 11.83 0.18 4.80
N SER A 99 10.63 0.32 5.39
CA SER A 99 9.55 1.17 4.90
C SER A 99 9.34 2.47 5.72
N GLU A 100 9.86 2.56 6.94
CA GLU A 100 9.83 3.78 7.76
C GLU A 100 10.93 4.80 7.34
N PRO A 101 10.75 6.11 7.62
CA PRO A 101 10.87 7.15 6.61
C PRO A 101 12.28 7.32 6.06
N VAL A 102 12.42 7.01 4.76
CA VAL A 102 13.19 7.66 3.68
C VAL A 102 14.67 8.02 3.95
N GLY A 103 15.25 7.79 5.12
CA GLY A 103 16.62 8.19 5.48
C GLY A 103 17.65 7.06 5.45
N ILE A 104 17.18 5.81 5.43
CA ILE A 104 18.01 4.61 5.56
C ILE A 104 18.66 4.24 4.22
N TRP A 105 17.88 4.19 3.12
CA TRP A 105 18.42 3.86 1.79
C TRP A 105 18.71 5.08 0.90
N SER A 106 18.06 6.23 1.14
CA SER A 106 18.25 7.43 0.31
C SER A 106 19.68 7.98 0.39
N ALA A 107 20.28 7.95 1.58
CA ALA A 107 21.68 8.33 1.77
C ALA A 107 22.65 7.24 1.28
N ALA A 108 22.18 5.99 1.21
CA ALA A 108 22.99 4.82 0.91
C ALA A 108 23.34 4.64 -0.56
N LEU A 109 22.49 5.19 -1.45
CA LEU A 109 22.46 4.78 -2.84
C LEU A 109 22.25 5.97 -3.76
N GLU A 110 22.97 7.06 -3.52
CA GLU A 110 23.37 7.94 -4.62
C GLU A 110 24.23 7.11 -5.59
N TRP A 111 23.57 6.36 -6.47
CA TRP A 111 24.25 5.50 -7.44
C TRP A 111 25.21 6.29 -8.32
N GLU A 112 24.98 7.60 -8.48
CA GLU A 112 25.87 8.52 -9.19
C GLU A 112 27.20 8.76 -8.46
N SER A 113 27.24 8.75 -7.12
CA SER A 113 28.50 8.91 -6.37
C SER A 113 29.29 7.60 -6.23
N PHE A 114 28.64 6.45 -6.44
CA PHE A 114 29.30 5.14 -6.65
C PHE A 114 29.71 4.86 -8.09
N ALA A 115 29.12 5.58 -9.05
CA ALA A 115 29.30 5.31 -10.47
C ALA A 115 30.64 5.84 -10.99
N GLY A 116 31.63 4.96 -10.96
CA GLY A 116 32.35 4.69 -12.21
C GLY A 116 31.39 4.17 -13.31
N THR A 117 31.92 3.66 -14.42
CA THR A 117 31.12 3.23 -15.59
C THR A 117 30.10 2.08 -15.37
N GLU A 118 29.97 1.52 -14.16
CA GLU A 118 29.17 0.30 -13.89
C GLU A 118 27.92 0.51 -13.01
N GLY A 119 27.69 1.71 -12.45
CA GLY A 119 26.57 1.98 -11.52
C GLY A 119 25.18 1.52 -12.01
N PRO A 120 24.76 1.82 -13.25
CA PRO A 120 23.49 1.37 -13.80
C PRO A 120 23.37 -0.16 -13.92
N ALA A 121 24.46 -0.86 -14.25
CA ALA A 121 24.46 -2.31 -14.40
C ALA A 121 24.33 -3.02 -13.05
N MET A 122 25.00 -2.49 -12.01
CA MET A 122 24.90 -2.99 -10.64
C MET A 122 23.51 -2.75 -10.05
N ARG A 123 22.91 -1.57 -10.26
CA ARG A 123 21.52 -1.28 -9.87
C ARG A 123 20.54 -2.28 -10.51
N ALA A 124 20.70 -2.54 -11.81
CA ALA A 124 19.84 -3.50 -12.51
C ALA A 124 20.07 -4.94 -12.03
N ALA A 125 21.29 -5.32 -11.66
CA ALA A 125 21.58 -6.63 -11.09
C ALA A 125 20.96 -6.80 -9.70
N PHE A 126 21.16 -5.81 -8.81
CA PHE A 126 20.54 -5.79 -7.49
C PHE A 126 19.01 -5.87 -7.58
N ALA A 127 18.38 -5.05 -8.43
CA ALA A 127 16.93 -5.05 -8.62
C ALA A 127 16.40 -6.44 -8.97
N ARG A 128 17.03 -7.12 -9.95
CA ARG A 128 16.64 -8.49 -10.33
C ARG A 128 16.83 -9.50 -9.19
N GLU A 129 17.91 -9.38 -8.43
CA GLU A 129 18.20 -10.31 -7.33
C GLU A 129 17.22 -10.14 -6.16
N VAL A 130 16.90 -8.91 -5.77
CA VAL A 130 15.89 -8.68 -4.71
C VAL A 130 14.47 -9.01 -5.16
N GLU A 131 14.17 -8.81 -6.45
CA GLU A 131 12.92 -9.28 -7.06
C GLU A 131 12.80 -10.80 -7.02
N ALA A 132 13.87 -11.52 -7.32
CA ALA A 132 13.91 -12.98 -7.22
C ALA A 132 13.72 -13.50 -5.78
N LEU A 133 14.06 -12.67 -4.77
CA LEU A 133 13.82 -12.93 -3.35
C LEU A 133 12.40 -12.56 -2.89
N GLY A 134 11.58 -12.03 -3.79
CA GLY A 134 10.20 -11.61 -3.50
C GLY A 134 10.08 -10.22 -2.88
N PHE A 135 11.04 -9.33 -3.11
CA PHE A 135 10.89 -7.91 -2.81
C PHE A 135 10.65 -7.08 -4.06
N ARG A 136 10.14 -5.86 -3.89
CA ARG A 136 10.07 -4.86 -4.94
C ARG A 136 10.95 -3.69 -4.54
N PRO A 137 12.02 -3.36 -5.28
CA PRO A 137 12.80 -2.19 -4.98
C PRO A 137 12.00 -0.92 -5.30
N VAL A 138 11.95 0.01 -4.36
CA VAL A 138 11.30 1.32 -4.54
C VAL A 138 12.38 2.37 -4.73
N TYR A 139 12.32 3.06 -5.86
CA TYR A 139 13.26 4.13 -6.19
C TYR A 139 12.58 5.50 -6.14
N ALA A 140 13.33 6.52 -5.76
CA ALA A 140 12.95 7.92 -5.88
C ALA A 140 14.16 8.74 -6.34
N GLU A 141 13.98 9.58 -7.36
CA GLU A 141 15.05 10.42 -7.92
C GLU A 141 16.31 9.60 -8.29
N GLY A 142 16.11 8.38 -8.79
CA GLY A 142 17.21 7.47 -9.15
C GLY A 142 17.85 6.70 -7.98
N THR A 143 17.44 6.98 -6.75
CA THR A 143 17.98 6.39 -5.51
C THR A 143 17.04 5.32 -4.95
N LEU A 144 17.56 4.22 -4.40
CA LEU A 144 16.71 3.25 -3.71
C LEU A 144 16.27 3.87 -2.38
N VAL A 145 14.98 3.90 -2.08
CA VAL A 145 14.46 4.52 -0.85
C VAL A 145 13.78 3.54 0.08
N ALA A 146 13.31 2.41 -0.44
CA ALA A 146 12.68 1.34 0.34
C ALA A 146 12.69 0.01 -0.41
N LEU A 147 12.37 -1.07 0.32
CA LEU A 147 11.90 -2.32 -0.25
C LEU A 147 10.44 -2.52 0.09
N SER A 148 9.67 -2.99 -0.88
CA SER A 148 8.25 -3.34 -0.73
C SER A 148 8.02 -4.80 -1.08
N TYR A 149 6.76 -5.22 -1.06
CA TYR A 149 6.38 -6.60 -1.36
C TYR A 149 6.48 -6.89 -2.88
N GLY A 150 7.39 -7.77 -3.29
CA GLY A 150 7.46 -8.34 -4.64
C GLY A 150 6.55 -9.57 -4.88
N ALA A 151 6.71 -10.21 -6.02
CA ALA A 151 6.09 -11.51 -6.27
C ALA A 151 6.80 -12.60 -5.47
N LEU A 152 6.07 -13.44 -4.75
CA LEU A 152 6.66 -14.52 -3.95
C LEU A 152 6.17 -15.85 -4.51
N GLU A 153 7.09 -16.63 -5.06
CA GLU A 153 6.76 -17.95 -5.59
C GLU A 153 6.92 -19.02 -4.50
N PHE A 154 5.80 -19.57 -4.06
CA PHE A 154 5.83 -20.87 -3.42
C PHE A 154 5.82 -21.93 -4.52
N GLY A 155 6.79 -22.84 -4.53
CA GLY A 155 6.81 -23.94 -5.52
C GLY A 155 5.45 -24.63 -5.62
N ALA A 156 4.99 -24.89 -6.85
CA ALA A 156 3.62 -25.33 -7.16
C ALA A 156 3.17 -26.60 -6.42
N ASP A 157 4.11 -27.43 -5.94
CA ASP A 157 3.85 -28.71 -5.27
C ASP A 157 3.78 -28.62 -3.72
N ARG A 158 3.93 -27.43 -3.14
CA ARG A 158 4.15 -27.26 -1.68
C ARG A 158 2.92 -27.35 -0.78
N GLY A 159 1.74 -27.65 -1.33
CA GLY A 159 0.52 -27.76 -0.54
C GLY A 159 0.22 -26.51 0.31
N VAL A 160 0.64 -25.33 -0.16
CA VAL A 160 0.48 -24.06 0.56
C VAL A 160 -1.00 -23.83 0.83
N ALA A 161 -1.30 -23.41 2.06
CA ALA A 161 -2.66 -23.06 2.43
C ALA A 161 -3.21 -21.98 1.48
N HIS A 162 -4.40 -22.20 0.93
CA HIS A 162 -4.94 -21.31 -0.10
C HIS A 162 -5.19 -19.88 0.40
N ASP A 163 -5.46 -19.71 1.69
CA ASP A 163 -5.60 -18.39 2.33
C ASP A 163 -4.25 -17.66 2.43
N LEU A 164 -3.15 -18.39 2.68
CA LEU A 164 -1.79 -17.86 2.62
C LEU A 164 -1.42 -17.42 1.19
N ALA A 165 -1.76 -18.22 0.17
CA ALA A 165 -1.51 -17.84 -1.22
C ALA A 165 -2.22 -16.53 -1.58
N LEU A 166 -3.52 -16.41 -1.27
CA LEU A 166 -4.27 -15.16 -1.47
C LEU A 166 -3.71 -13.99 -0.64
N TYR A 167 -3.23 -14.23 0.57
CA TYR A 167 -2.61 -13.19 1.37
C TYR A 167 -1.33 -12.66 0.72
N VAL A 168 -0.51 -13.53 0.14
CA VAL A 168 0.67 -13.14 -0.63
C VAL A 168 0.29 -12.35 -1.89
N ASP A 169 -0.78 -12.73 -2.58
CA ASP A 169 -1.30 -11.96 -3.71
C ASP A 169 -1.71 -10.54 -3.29
N VAL A 170 -2.31 -10.37 -2.10
CA VAL A 170 -2.62 -9.05 -1.53
C VAL A 170 -1.35 -8.27 -1.22
N GLN A 171 -0.33 -8.91 -0.62
CA GLN A 171 0.96 -8.27 -0.35
C GLN A 171 1.62 -7.78 -1.64
N GLU A 172 1.67 -8.61 -2.69
CA GLU A 172 2.23 -8.20 -3.98
C GLU A 172 1.52 -6.97 -4.57
N ALA A 173 0.18 -6.90 -4.44
CA ALA A 173 -0.60 -5.73 -4.83
C ALA A 173 -0.28 -4.50 -3.97
N LEU A 174 -0.18 -4.67 -2.65
CA LEU A 174 0.30 -3.62 -1.74
C LEU A 174 1.68 -3.10 -2.13
N GLY A 175 2.56 -3.99 -2.60
CA GLY A 175 3.90 -3.61 -3.00
C GLY A 175 3.97 -2.73 -4.24
N ARG A 176 2.94 -2.77 -5.10
CA ARG A 176 2.79 -1.89 -6.26
C ARG A 176 2.25 -0.49 -5.91
N LEU A 177 1.71 -0.29 -4.70
CA LEU A 177 1.14 1.00 -4.30
C LEU A 177 2.20 2.10 -4.18
N THR A 178 3.43 1.74 -3.80
CA THR A 178 4.51 2.71 -3.62
C THR A 178 5.07 3.13 -4.99
N PRO A 179 5.02 4.43 -5.35
CA PRO A 179 5.56 4.89 -6.62
C PRO A 179 7.03 4.52 -6.79
N SER A 180 7.40 3.99 -7.95
CA SER A 180 8.76 4.15 -8.47
C SER A 180 8.86 5.55 -9.05
N ASP A 181 9.66 6.40 -8.43
CA ASP A 181 9.79 7.83 -8.65
C ASP A 181 8.59 8.62 -8.11
N LEU A 182 8.86 9.40 -7.06
CA LEU A 182 7.93 10.27 -6.35
C LEU A 182 7.00 10.97 -7.34
N ASP A 183 5.72 10.62 -7.33
CA ASP A 183 4.58 11.54 -7.48
C ASP A 183 3.24 10.82 -7.74
N VAL A 184 3.18 9.52 -8.07
CA VAL A 184 1.90 8.86 -8.41
C VAL A 184 1.77 7.44 -7.84
N GLY A 185 0.82 7.23 -6.91
CA GLY A 185 0.42 5.91 -6.42
C GLY A 185 -0.40 5.16 -7.47
N ASP A 186 -0.21 3.85 -7.56
CA ASP A 186 -0.87 3.01 -8.57
C ASP A 186 -2.31 2.63 -8.14
N LEU A 187 -3.30 3.34 -8.68
CA LEU A 187 -4.72 3.05 -8.41
C LEU A 187 -5.19 1.70 -8.97
N ARG A 188 -4.51 1.13 -9.97
CA ARG A 188 -4.82 -0.26 -10.39
C ARG A 188 -4.34 -1.25 -9.35
N ALA A 189 -3.23 -0.96 -8.67
CA ALA A 189 -2.79 -1.74 -7.53
C ALA A 189 -3.76 -1.61 -6.35
N GLU A 190 -4.39 -0.45 -6.09
CA GLU A 190 -5.50 -0.34 -5.13
C GLU A 190 -6.69 -1.23 -5.52
N ALA A 191 -7.05 -1.26 -6.81
CA ALA A 191 -8.09 -2.16 -7.32
C ALA A 191 -7.73 -3.65 -7.12
N ASP A 192 -6.48 -4.02 -7.31
CA ASP A 192 -5.99 -5.36 -7.01
C ASP A 192 -6.05 -5.68 -5.51
N VAL A 193 -5.64 -4.75 -4.64
CA VAL A 193 -5.74 -4.91 -3.19
C VAL A 193 -7.19 -5.15 -2.79
N LEU A 194 -8.12 -4.34 -3.31
CA LEU A 194 -9.55 -4.51 -3.02
C LEU A 194 -10.06 -5.89 -3.46
N GLY A 195 -9.84 -6.26 -4.72
CA GLY A 195 -10.37 -7.49 -5.29
C GLY A 195 -9.78 -8.74 -4.63
N ARG A 196 -8.46 -8.77 -4.42
CA ARG A 196 -7.75 -9.91 -3.80
C ARG A 196 -8.09 -10.02 -2.31
N ALA A 197 -8.17 -8.89 -1.59
CA ALA A 197 -8.55 -8.91 -0.17
C ALA A 197 -10.01 -9.32 0.03
N GLU A 198 -10.93 -8.90 -0.86
CA GLU A 198 -12.32 -9.38 -0.84
C GLU A 198 -12.39 -10.89 -1.00
N GLN A 199 -11.62 -11.46 -1.93
CA GLN A 199 -11.57 -12.91 -2.13
C GLN A 199 -11.06 -13.63 -0.87
N LEU A 200 -10.00 -13.13 -0.23
CA LEU A 200 -9.49 -13.69 1.02
C LEU A 200 -10.55 -13.65 2.12
N LEU A 201 -11.16 -12.48 2.35
CA LEU A 201 -12.16 -12.27 3.41
C LEU A 201 -13.45 -13.07 3.18
N THR A 202 -13.81 -13.31 1.92
CA THR A 202 -15.05 -14.02 1.56
C THR A 202 -14.85 -15.53 1.54
N ARG A 203 -13.75 -16.02 0.93
CA ARG A 203 -13.49 -17.46 0.78
C ARG A 203 -12.93 -18.08 2.06
N TYR A 204 -12.19 -17.30 2.86
CA TYR A 204 -11.54 -17.76 4.09
C TYR A 204 -11.82 -16.82 5.27
N PRO A 205 -13.08 -16.66 5.70
CA PRO A 205 -13.46 -15.71 6.76
C PRO A 205 -12.85 -16.00 8.13
N SER A 206 -12.36 -17.22 8.36
CA SER A 206 -11.65 -17.63 9.58
C SER A 206 -10.13 -17.57 9.47
N SER A 207 -9.58 -17.10 8.35
CA SER A 207 -8.12 -16.99 8.17
C SER A 207 -7.52 -16.00 9.15
N ALA A 208 -6.36 -16.34 9.71
CA ALA A 208 -5.58 -15.43 10.56
C ALA A 208 -5.06 -14.20 9.78
N PHE A 209 -5.01 -14.27 8.44
CA PHE A 209 -4.61 -13.17 7.57
C PHE A 209 -5.72 -12.14 7.32
N GLY A 210 -6.98 -12.49 7.61
CA GLY A 210 -8.12 -11.60 7.39
C GLY A 210 -7.95 -10.24 8.09
N GLU A 211 -7.54 -10.24 9.36
CA GLU A 211 -7.29 -9.01 10.13
C GLU A 211 -6.18 -8.14 9.52
N ARG A 212 -5.16 -8.76 8.90
CA ARG A 212 -4.04 -8.04 8.29
C ARG A 212 -4.43 -7.29 7.01
N VAL A 213 -5.46 -7.77 6.31
CA VAL A 213 -5.91 -7.16 5.05
C VAL A 213 -7.08 -6.20 5.23
N ARG A 214 -7.71 -6.11 6.41
CA ARG A 214 -8.86 -5.24 6.65
C ARG A 214 -8.55 -3.76 6.38
N SER A 215 -7.44 -3.25 6.91
CA SER A 215 -7.04 -1.85 6.72
C SER A 215 -6.71 -1.54 5.24
N PRO A 216 -5.88 -2.34 4.55
CA PRO A 216 -5.68 -2.21 3.10
C PRO A 216 -6.98 -2.25 2.28
N PHE A 217 -7.86 -3.20 2.59
CA PHE A 217 -9.16 -3.35 1.94
C PHE A 217 -10.04 -2.11 2.14
N ALA A 218 -10.17 -1.66 3.38
CA ALA A 218 -10.88 -0.47 3.80
C ALA A 218 -10.43 0.78 3.03
N ARG A 219 -9.12 0.98 2.96
CA ARG A 219 -8.47 2.09 2.27
C ARG A 219 -8.74 2.02 0.77
N ALA A 220 -8.44 0.88 0.12
CA ALA A 220 -8.64 0.70 -1.31
C ALA A 220 -10.10 0.93 -1.73
N LEU A 221 -11.05 0.37 -0.97
CA LEU A 221 -12.49 0.58 -1.19
C LEU A 221 -12.87 2.06 -1.13
N THR A 222 -12.39 2.77 -0.11
CA THR A 222 -12.70 4.19 0.08
C THR A 222 -12.05 5.05 -1.00
N LEU A 223 -10.79 4.79 -1.35
CA LEU A 223 -10.08 5.52 -2.41
C LEU A 223 -10.79 5.37 -3.75
N LEU A 224 -11.13 4.13 -4.15
CA LEU A 224 -11.82 3.85 -5.41
C LEU A 224 -13.25 4.42 -5.43
N ALA A 225 -13.98 4.33 -4.31
CA ALA A 225 -15.30 4.94 -4.18
C ALA A 225 -15.25 6.47 -4.29
N SER A 226 -14.12 7.08 -3.90
CA SER A 226 -13.88 8.51 -3.95
C SER A 226 -13.22 9.00 -5.25
N LEU A 227 -13.17 8.17 -6.30
CA LEU A 227 -12.54 8.52 -7.57
C LEU A 227 -13.52 9.27 -8.49
N HIS A 228 -13.16 10.51 -8.87
CA HIS A 228 -14.07 11.47 -9.49
C HIS A 228 -13.40 12.32 -10.58
N PRO A 229 -14.08 12.68 -11.68
CA PRO A 229 -13.55 13.63 -12.67
C PRO A 229 -13.48 15.04 -12.08
N VAL A 230 -12.45 15.79 -12.47
CA VAL A 230 -12.23 17.18 -12.07
C VAL A 230 -13.06 18.12 -12.94
N ALA A 231 -13.78 19.04 -12.31
CA ALA A 231 -14.61 20.01 -13.01
C ALA A 231 -13.76 20.88 -13.96
N GLY A 232 -14.07 20.82 -15.26
CA GLY A 232 -13.38 21.61 -16.28
C GLY A 232 -12.03 21.04 -16.74
N ALA A 233 -11.67 19.81 -16.35
CA ALA A 233 -10.48 19.10 -16.81
C ALA A 233 -10.81 17.67 -17.25
N GLU A 234 -9.90 17.06 -18.01
CA GLU A 234 -10.01 15.64 -18.43
C GLU A 234 -9.43 14.67 -17.38
N THR A 235 -8.92 15.19 -16.26
CA THR A 235 -8.29 14.42 -15.19
C THR A 235 -9.29 13.94 -14.15
N TRP A 236 -8.93 12.86 -13.44
CA TRP A 236 -9.65 12.41 -12.27
C TRP A 236 -8.83 12.66 -10.99
N GLN A 237 -9.51 12.66 -9.86
CA GLN A 237 -8.94 12.86 -8.53
C GLN A 237 -9.63 11.94 -7.53
N VAL A 238 -8.91 11.64 -6.45
CA VAL A 238 -9.40 10.89 -5.30
C VAL A 238 -9.80 11.87 -4.21
N GLY A 239 -10.91 11.62 -3.53
CA GLY A 239 -11.35 12.35 -2.34
C GLY A 239 -12.57 13.24 -2.54
N VAL A 240 -13.17 13.66 -1.42
CA VAL A 240 -14.34 14.54 -1.41
C VAL A 240 -13.91 15.99 -1.65
N GLY A 241 -14.38 16.59 -2.74
CA GLY A 241 -14.41 18.05 -2.88
C GLY A 241 -13.05 18.75 -2.88
N GLY A 242 -12.11 18.25 -3.68
CA GLY A 242 -10.79 18.86 -3.82
C GLY A 242 -9.81 18.53 -2.69
N ALA A 243 -10.27 17.86 -1.60
CA ALA A 243 -9.42 17.35 -0.51
C ALA A 243 -8.11 16.86 -1.08
N ASN A 244 -7.00 17.60 -0.90
CA ASN A 244 -5.83 17.55 -1.76
C ASN A 244 -5.52 16.09 -1.87
N GLY A 245 -5.90 15.54 -3.04
CA GLY A 245 -5.67 14.16 -3.31
C GLY A 245 -4.19 14.01 -3.01
N LEU A 246 -3.85 12.98 -2.25
CA LEU A 246 -2.54 12.38 -2.40
C LEU A 246 -2.12 12.56 -3.88
N PRO A 247 -0.87 12.99 -4.21
CA PRO A 247 -0.46 13.58 -5.50
C PRO A 247 -0.74 12.74 -6.77
N PHE A 248 -1.39 11.61 -6.58
CA PHE A 248 -1.99 10.70 -7.51
C PHE A 248 -2.86 11.43 -8.53
N GLY A 249 -2.42 11.39 -9.79
CA GLY A 249 -3.34 11.50 -10.91
C GLY A 249 -4.40 10.42 -10.75
N GLY A 250 -5.62 10.81 -10.40
CA GLY A 250 -6.74 9.90 -10.47
C GLY A 250 -6.91 9.47 -11.92
N ASP A 251 -7.09 8.18 -12.15
CA ASP A 251 -7.40 7.65 -13.47
C ASP A 251 -8.63 6.77 -13.40
N ARG A 252 -9.65 7.14 -14.19
CA ARG A 252 -10.86 6.35 -14.43
C ARG A 252 -10.55 4.89 -14.75
N GLU A 253 -9.42 4.62 -15.39
CA GLU A 253 -8.99 3.28 -15.75
C GLU A 253 -8.89 2.33 -14.56
N ALA A 254 -8.66 2.81 -13.34
CA ALA A 254 -8.63 1.95 -12.15
C ALA A 254 -9.99 1.29 -11.85
N LEU A 255 -11.09 2.05 -11.94
CA LEU A 255 -12.44 1.51 -11.77
C LEU A 255 -12.82 0.59 -12.93
N VAL A 256 -12.45 0.94 -14.16
CA VAL A 256 -12.67 0.07 -15.34
C VAL A 256 -11.92 -1.25 -15.16
N TYR A 257 -10.65 -1.18 -14.77
CA TYR A 257 -9.82 -2.34 -14.48
C TYR A 257 -10.46 -3.23 -13.42
N PHE A 258 -10.92 -2.65 -12.31
CA PHE A 258 -11.60 -3.41 -11.25
C PHE A 258 -12.81 -4.18 -11.79
N LEU A 259 -13.69 -3.50 -12.54
CA LEU A 259 -14.90 -4.11 -13.10
C LEU A 259 -14.58 -5.24 -14.09
N THR A 260 -13.48 -5.14 -14.83
CA THR A 260 -13.07 -6.19 -15.77
C THR A 260 -12.37 -7.37 -15.09
N THR A 261 -11.55 -7.10 -14.07
CA THR A 261 -10.68 -8.10 -13.43
C THR A 261 -11.39 -8.84 -12.30
N TYR A 262 -12.31 -8.17 -11.59
CA TYR A 262 -13.04 -8.70 -10.44
C TYR A 262 -14.56 -8.64 -10.65
N PRO A 263 -15.12 -9.25 -11.72
CA PRO A 263 -16.54 -9.15 -12.07
C PRO A 263 -17.48 -9.84 -11.06
N GLU A 264 -16.93 -10.70 -10.19
CA GLU A 264 -17.68 -11.37 -9.12
C GLU A 264 -17.70 -10.58 -7.81
N SER A 265 -17.00 -9.44 -7.73
CA SER A 265 -16.98 -8.60 -6.53
C SER A 265 -18.37 -8.07 -6.21
N LYS A 266 -18.72 -8.01 -4.91
CA LYS A 266 -19.97 -7.40 -4.47
C LYS A 266 -20.02 -5.88 -4.74
N TYR A 267 -18.86 -5.25 -4.99
CA TYR A 267 -18.74 -3.81 -5.25
C TYR A 267 -18.94 -3.41 -6.72
N VAL A 268 -19.05 -4.37 -7.65
CA VAL A 268 -19.27 -4.12 -9.09
C VAL A 268 -20.40 -3.13 -9.32
N ALA A 269 -21.58 -3.39 -8.75
CA ALA A 269 -22.75 -2.55 -8.96
C ALA A 269 -22.58 -1.11 -8.41
N VAL A 270 -21.81 -0.95 -7.33
CA VAL A 270 -21.50 0.36 -6.75
C VAL A 270 -20.58 1.14 -7.70
N PHE A 271 -19.51 0.52 -8.17
CA PHE A 271 -18.54 1.16 -9.05
C PHE A 271 -19.09 1.45 -10.45
N GLU A 272 -19.98 0.61 -10.98
CA GLU A 272 -20.73 0.90 -12.20
C GLU A 272 -21.58 2.18 -12.05
N ARG A 273 -22.27 2.34 -10.90
CA ARG A 273 -23.05 3.57 -10.62
C ARG A 273 -22.16 4.79 -10.49
N LEU A 274 -21.01 4.67 -9.83
CA LEU A 274 -20.04 5.75 -9.73
C LEU A 274 -19.49 6.15 -11.10
N LEU A 275 -19.18 5.20 -11.98
CA LEU A 275 -18.72 5.50 -13.34
C LEU A 275 -19.83 6.10 -14.22
N ALA A 276 -21.08 5.70 -14.04
CA ALA A 276 -22.22 6.21 -14.81
C ALA A 276 -22.63 7.63 -14.39
N SER A 277 -22.51 7.94 -13.09
CA SER A 277 -22.87 9.24 -12.52
C SER A 277 -21.86 9.67 -11.45
N PRO A 278 -20.63 10.00 -11.84
CA PRO A 278 -19.60 10.36 -10.89
C PRO A 278 -19.91 11.73 -10.27
N PRO A 279 -19.65 11.93 -8.97
CA PRO A 279 -19.58 13.28 -8.42
C PRO A 279 -18.38 14.03 -9.04
N LEU A 280 -18.39 15.36 -8.98
CA LEU A 280 -17.36 16.19 -9.62
C LEU A 280 -16.36 16.67 -8.58
N ALA A 281 -15.07 16.41 -8.73
CA ALA A 281 -14.04 17.06 -7.93
C ALA A 281 -13.98 18.56 -8.26
N ILE A 282 -14.17 19.41 -7.25
CA ILE A 282 -14.22 20.87 -7.38
C ILE A 282 -13.03 21.43 -6.59
N PRO A 283 -12.00 21.99 -7.23
CA PRO A 283 -10.77 22.36 -6.56
C PRO A 283 -10.86 23.68 -5.76
N GLN A 284 -11.82 24.55 -6.09
CA GLN A 284 -11.97 25.87 -5.49
C GLN A 284 -13.43 26.36 -5.50
N GLY A 285 -13.79 27.17 -4.51
CA GLY A 285 -15.11 27.80 -4.40
C GLY A 285 -16.06 27.09 -3.43
N GLY A 286 -17.32 27.53 -3.41
CA GLY A 286 -18.34 26.93 -2.56
C GLY A 286 -18.76 25.55 -3.08
N LEU A 287 -18.83 24.59 -2.18
CA LEU A 287 -19.23 23.22 -2.43
C LEU A 287 -20.41 22.87 -1.52
N ASP A 288 -21.52 22.48 -2.14
CA ASP A 288 -22.66 21.94 -1.42
C ASP A 288 -22.58 20.41 -1.44
N MET A 289 -22.63 19.79 -0.26
CA MET A 289 -22.62 18.34 -0.11
C MET A 289 -23.89 17.82 0.58
N ILE A 290 -24.23 16.59 0.24
CA ILE A 290 -25.18 15.77 0.97
C ILE A 290 -24.40 14.83 1.89
N VAL A 291 -24.56 15.00 3.19
CA VAL A 291 -23.99 14.12 4.22
C VAL A 291 -25.09 13.16 4.68
N VAL A 292 -24.80 11.86 4.74
CA VAL A 292 -25.79 10.81 5.05
C VAL A 292 -25.51 10.05 6.35
N GLY A 293 -24.49 10.47 7.08
CA GLY A 293 -24.11 9.95 8.39
C GLY A 293 -22.97 10.76 8.97
N SER A 294 -22.82 10.73 10.29
CA SER A 294 -21.72 11.39 10.99
C SER A 294 -21.15 10.54 12.12
N SER A 295 -19.92 10.88 12.51
CA SER A 295 -19.12 10.23 13.53
C SER A 295 -18.25 11.30 14.21
N GLY A 296 -17.92 11.07 15.49
CA GLY A 296 -16.95 11.89 16.21
C GLY A 296 -15.50 11.66 15.79
N SER A 297 -15.23 10.66 14.95
CA SER A 297 -13.88 10.30 14.48
C SER A 297 -13.85 9.91 13.00
N SER A 298 -12.68 10.09 12.38
CA SER A 298 -12.35 9.64 11.02
C SER A 298 -12.60 8.14 10.86
N GLU A 299 -12.08 7.32 11.79
CA GLU A 299 -12.25 5.86 11.78
C GLU A 299 -13.74 5.45 11.76
N GLY A 300 -14.57 6.12 12.58
CA GLY A 300 -15.99 5.85 12.61
C GLY A 300 -16.70 6.27 11.32
N ALA A 301 -16.31 7.39 10.69
CA ALA A 301 -16.86 7.78 9.39
C ALA A 301 -16.42 6.84 8.25
N THR A 302 -15.18 6.35 8.29
CA THR A 302 -14.66 5.32 7.38
C THR A 302 -15.45 4.01 7.52
N ALA A 303 -15.70 3.55 8.76
CA ALA A 303 -16.51 2.36 9.01
C ALA A 303 -17.97 2.54 8.55
N LEU A 304 -18.57 3.71 8.76
CA LEU A 304 -19.90 4.04 8.25
C LEU A 304 -19.94 4.03 6.72
N SER A 305 -18.94 4.63 6.07
CA SER A 305 -18.82 4.65 4.61
C SER A 305 -18.71 3.24 4.04
N GLN A 306 -17.91 2.37 4.66
CA GLN A 306 -17.80 0.97 4.26
C GLN A 306 -19.11 0.21 4.42
N SER A 307 -19.81 0.40 5.55
CA SER A 307 -21.11 -0.23 5.77
C SER A 307 -22.13 0.19 4.71
N MET A 308 -22.07 1.43 4.23
CA MET A 308 -22.93 1.92 3.15
C MET A 308 -22.55 1.30 1.80
N LEU A 309 -21.25 1.24 1.48
CA LEU A 309 -20.75 0.58 0.26
C LEU A 309 -21.11 -0.92 0.25
N ASP A 310 -21.01 -1.59 1.40
CA ASP A 310 -21.43 -2.98 1.62
C ASP A 310 -22.93 -3.18 1.39
N ALA A 311 -23.75 -2.18 1.73
CA ALA A 311 -25.18 -2.17 1.45
C ALA A 311 -25.52 -1.80 0.00
N GLY A 312 -24.51 -1.60 -0.85
CA GLY A 312 -24.70 -1.18 -2.24
C GLY A 312 -24.99 0.31 -2.40
N ILE A 313 -24.76 1.13 -1.39
CA ILE A 313 -24.94 2.58 -1.46
C ILE A 313 -23.61 3.20 -1.91
N ASP A 314 -23.63 3.86 -3.05
CA ASP A 314 -22.50 4.51 -3.70
C ASP A 314 -22.17 5.86 -3.06
N VAL A 315 -21.85 5.85 -1.77
CA VAL A 315 -21.27 7.01 -1.07
C VAL A 315 -19.88 7.32 -1.62
N VAL A 316 -19.47 8.57 -1.47
CA VAL A 316 -18.13 9.01 -1.85
C VAL A 316 -17.10 8.58 -0.82
N GLY A 317 -17.35 8.86 0.46
CA GLY A 317 -16.37 8.62 1.50
C GLY A 317 -16.48 9.54 2.71
N PRO A 318 -15.59 9.37 3.68
CA PRO A 318 -15.50 10.22 4.86
C PRO A 318 -15.03 11.64 4.49
N VAL A 319 -15.56 12.64 5.19
CA VAL A 319 -15.19 14.05 5.03
C VAL A 319 -15.23 14.77 6.38
N GLN A 320 -14.28 15.66 6.64
CA GLN A 320 -14.34 16.51 7.83
C GLN A 320 -15.28 17.69 7.59
N LEU A 321 -16.25 17.87 8.48
CA LEU A 321 -17.27 18.91 8.40
C LEU A 321 -16.78 20.22 9.05
N VAL A 322 -17.48 21.32 8.78
CA VAL A 322 -17.19 22.62 9.41
C VAL A 322 -17.33 22.55 10.94
N SER A 323 -18.20 21.68 11.44
CA SER A 323 -18.38 21.40 12.87
C SER A 323 -17.19 20.68 13.52
N GLN A 324 -16.17 20.27 12.75
CA GLN A 324 -15.07 19.38 13.15
C GLN A 324 -15.47 17.92 13.36
N GLU A 325 -16.74 17.57 13.20
CA GLU A 325 -17.18 16.17 13.13
C GLU A 325 -16.81 15.56 11.77
N TRP A 326 -16.82 14.24 11.70
CA TRP A 326 -16.61 13.50 10.47
C TRP A 326 -17.96 13.05 9.89
N GLY A 327 -18.21 13.35 8.63
CA GLY A 327 -19.41 12.94 7.89
C GLY A 327 -19.09 11.90 6.83
N VAL A 328 -20.13 11.25 6.29
CA VAL A 328 -20.05 10.46 5.06
C VAL A 328 -20.74 11.22 3.93
N ALA A 329 -19.95 11.67 2.95
CA ALA A 329 -20.46 12.36 1.78
C ALA A 329 -21.14 11.37 0.83
N PHE A 330 -22.40 11.64 0.47
CA PHE A 330 -23.12 10.90 -0.55
C PHE A 330 -22.90 11.48 -1.94
N ARG A 331 -23.07 12.79 -2.08
CA ARG A 331 -22.85 13.55 -3.32
C ARG A 331 -22.47 14.99 -2.98
N TYR A 332 -21.80 15.65 -3.90
CA TYR A 332 -21.49 17.06 -3.78
C TYR A 332 -21.39 17.72 -5.15
N TYR A 333 -21.66 19.02 -5.18
CA TYR A 333 -21.74 19.84 -6.38
C TYR A 333 -21.22 21.25 -6.11
N PRO A 334 -20.96 22.06 -7.15
CA PRO A 334 -20.73 23.49 -6.96
C PRO A 334 -21.91 24.12 -6.20
N ALA A 335 -21.63 25.18 -5.45
CA ALA A 335 -22.67 25.87 -4.70
C ALA A 335 -23.86 26.24 -5.60
N ASP A 336 -25.06 26.00 -5.08
CA ASP A 336 -26.34 26.29 -5.72
C ASP A 336 -26.64 25.45 -6.99
N ASP A 337 -25.92 24.34 -7.21
CA ASP A 337 -26.21 23.41 -8.31
C ASP A 337 -27.56 22.69 -8.09
N PRO A 338 -28.49 22.74 -9.05
CA PRO A 338 -29.83 22.15 -8.91
C PRO A 338 -29.82 20.63 -8.71
N ARG A 339 -28.76 19.93 -9.15
CA ARG A 339 -28.61 18.47 -8.98
C ARG A 339 -28.52 18.04 -7.52
N LEU A 340 -28.20 18.97 -6.62
CA LEU A 340 -28.19 18.72 -5.17
C LEU A 340 -29.57 18.26 -4.66
N VAL A 341 -30.66 18.80 -5.23
CA VAL A 341 -32.04 18.44 -4.85
C VAL A 341 -32.33 16.98 -5.23
N GLU A 342 -31.91 16.57 -6.43
CA GLU A 342 -32.07 15.20 -6.92
C GLU A 342 -31.23 14.21 -6.09
N ALA A 343 -30.00 14.59 -5.74
CA ALA A 343 -29.14 13.79 -4.88
C ALA A 343 -29.72 13.61 -3.47
N GLU A 344 -30.31 14.66 -2.90
CA GLU A 344 -30.99 14.56 -1.60
C GLU A 344 -32.21 13.64 -1.67
N ALA A 345 -33.05 13.77 -2.70
CA ALA A 345 -34.21 12.91 -2.90
C ALA A 345 -33.78 11.44 -3.02
N ARG A 346 -32.74 11.16 -3.82
CA ARG A 346 -32.15 9.83 -3.96
C ARG A 346 -31.64 9.27 -2.63
N ALA A 347 -30.98 10.08 -1.81
CA ALA A 347 -30.53 9.64 -0.49
C ALA A 347 -31.72 9.22 0.40
N ARG A 348 -32.82 9.98 0.37
CA ARG A 348 -34.06 9.63 1.10
C ARG A 348 -34.71 8.35 0.57
N ASP A 349 -34.72 8.15 -0.75
CA ASP A 349 -35.26 6.93 -1.37
C ASP A 349 -34.46 5.68 -0.98
N LEU A 350 -33.17 5.84 -0.68
CA LEU A 350 -32.29 4.81 -0.13
C LEU A 350 -32.47 4.62 1.39
N GLY A 351 -33.41 5.32 2.02
CA GLY A 351 -33.68 5.24 3.46
C GLY A 351 -32.68 6.00 4.34
N LEU A 352 -31.86 6.87 3.75
CA LEU A 352 -30.88 7.68 4.47
C LEU A 352 -31.52 8.96 5.01
N THR A 353 -30.88 9.57 6.01
CA THR A 353 -31.28 10.88 6.55
C THR A 353 -30.25 11.92 6.11
N PRO A 354 -30.42 12.54 4.92
CA PRO A 354 -29.45 13.49 4.41
C PRO A 354 -29.49 14.83 5.18
N SER A 355 -28.33 15.41 5.44
CA SER A 355 -28.15 16.82 5.75
C SER A 355 -27.40 17.52 4.61
N ARG A 356 -27.68 18.81 4.43
CA ARG A 356 -26.95 19.66 3.47
C ARG A 356 -25.87 20.42 4.22
N GLU A 357 -24.65 20.31 3.74
CA GLU A 357 -23.53 21.06 4.28
C GLU A 357 -22.91 21.91 3.17
N ARG A 358 -22.58 23.16 3.48
CA ARG A 358 -21.85 24.05 2.58
C ARG A 358 -20.44 24.25 3.12
N VAL A 359 -19.46 23.95 2.29
CA VAL A 359 -18.05 24.08 2.64
C VAL A 359 -17.30 24.83 1.55
N ASP A 360 -16.18 25.42 1.93
CA ASP A 360 -15.21 25.92 0.95
C ASP A 360 -14.36 24.72 0.51
N ALA A 361 -14.38 24.40 -0.79
CA ALA A 361 -13.59 23.32 -1.35
C ALA A 361 -12.10 23.49 -0.97
N GLY A 362 -11.58 24.71 -1.00
CA GLY A 362 -10.20 25.01 -0.61
C GLY A 362 -9.86 24.65 0.84
N ARG A 363 -10.86 24.52 1.72
CA ARG A 363 -10.67 24.05 3.11
C ARG A 363 -10.70 22.53 3.23
N LEU A 364 -11.43 21.84 2.36
CA LEU A 364 -11.38 20.39 2.26
C LEU A 364 -10.02 19.92 1.76
N ASN A 365 -9.35 20.73 0.92
CA ASN A 365 -8.01 20.49 0.38
C ASN A 365 -6.93 20.16 1.43
N HIS A 366 -7.16 20.37 2.73
CA HIS A 366 -6.16 20.20 3.79
C HIS A 366 -6.28 18.91 4.62
N ILE A 367 -7.15 17.96 4.25
CA ILE A 367 -7.27 16.69 4.99
C ILE A 367 -5.99 15.85 4.78
N ASP A 368 -5.27 15.56 5.88
CA ASP A 368 -4.13 14.64 5.89
C ASP A 368 -4.65 13.20 5.81
N TRP A 369 -4.31 12.51 4.72
CA TRP A 369 -4.68 11.10 4.47
C TRP A 369 -3.58 10.11 4.88
N ARG A 370 -2.53 10.58 5.56
CA ARG A 370 -1.44 9.73 6.06
C ARG A 370 -1.86 8.83 7.22
#